data_AF-A0A969JLW5-F1
#
_entry.id   AF-A0A969JLW5-F1
#
_cell.length_a   1.000
_cell.length_b   1.000
_cell.length_c   1.000
_cell.angle_alpha   90.00
_cell.angle_beta   90.00
_cell.angle_gamma   90.00
#
_symmetry.space_group_name_H-M   'P 1'
#
loop_
_entity.id
_entity.type
_entity.pdbx_description
1 polymer ?
#
loop_
_entity_poly.entity_id
_entity_poly.type
_entity_poly.pdbx_seq_one_letter_code
_entity_poly.pdbx_strand_id
1 'polypeptide(L)'
;MEIEEVSLPTNNSWILKKYFLEIAILVVWADKKIEDVELNFLNRVASHLGISSDELENSLIAVEGFVLEHWQQLDYLQSKHSYEEVSEQYMNRVMRVINQNKDQLISGVRSSGELVSLLKKARSMELSDDEKSKTQELLLTVFKTIPTFVITSLPQKYLTLPVMMKILPSSFFTESLENH
;
A
#
# COMPACT_ATOMS: atom_id res chain seq x y z
N MET A 1 23.97 5.16 -19.34
CA MET A 1 24.45 5.75 -18.09
C MET A 1 24.38 4.64 -17.06
N GLU A 2 25.53 4.27 -16.53
CA GLU A 2 25.60 3.27 -15.46
C GLU A 2 25.20 3.96 -14.14
N ILE A 3 24.48 3.29 -13.25
CA ILE A 3 24.00 3.88 -11.99
C ILE A 3 25.20 4.30 -11.13
N GLU A 4 26.29 3.56 -11.29
CA GLU A 4 27.58 3.71 -10.68
C GLU A 4 28.27 5.04 -11.04
N GLU A 5 27.85 5.72 -12.11
CA GLU A 5 28.36 7.03 -12.52
C GLU A 5 27.65 8.21 -11.82
N VAL A 6 26.53 7.95 -11.13
CA VAL A 6 25.70 8.99 -10.49
C VAL A 6 26.22 9.26 -9.07
N SER A 7 27.07 10.28 -8.92
CA SER A 7 27.54 10.75 -7.61
C SER A 7 26.45 11.57 -6.89
N LEU A 8 25.69 10.93 -6.01
CA LEU A 8 24.71 11.62 -5.16
C LEU A 8 25.33 12.08 -3.83
N PRO A 9 25.01 13.29 -3.33
CA PRO A 9 25.51 13.81 -2.05
C PRO A 9 24.80 13.14 -0.86
N THR A 10 24.93 11.83 -0.75
CA THR A 10 24.20 10.98 0.22
C THR A 10 25.04 10.57 1.42
N ASN A 11 26.26 11.11 1.57
CA ASN A 11 27.18 10.75 2.65
C ASN A 11 26.48 10.75 4.01
N ASN A 12 26.27 9.53 4.53
CA ASN A 12 25.68 9.18 5.82
C ASN A 12 24.25 9.68 6.12
N SER A 13 23.49 10.16 5.14
CA SER A 13 22.10 10.60 5.36
C SER A 13 21.10 9.64 4.75
N TRP A 14 20.53 8.76 5.59
CA TRP A 14 19.47 7.82 5.18
C TRP A 14 18.26 8.54 4.57
N ILE A 15 17.87 9.69 5.14
CA ILE A 15 16.73 10.45 4.64
C ILE A 15 16.96 10.99 3.23
N LEU A 16 18.18 11.45 2.91
CA LEU A 16 18.51 11.90 1.54
C LEU A 16 18.51 10.73 0.56
N LYS A 17 19.01 9.57 0.97
CA LYS A 17 18.97 8.34 0.15
C LYS A 17 17.52 7.95 -0.14
N LYS A 18 16.66 7.93 0.88
CA LYS A 18 15.22 7.65 0.72
C LYS A 18 14.53 8.68 -0.18
N TYR A 19 14.84 9.97 -0.02
CA TYR A 19 14.33 11.03 -0.87
C TYR A 19 14.69 10.82 -2.35
N PHE A 20 15.98 10.56 -2.67
CA PHE A 20 16.39 10.30 -4.04
C PHE A 20 15.74 9.04 -4.61
N LEU A 21 15.57 7.99 -3.80
CA LEU A 21 14.86 6.79 -4.23
C LEU A 21 13.40 7.10 -4.57
N GLU A 22 12.70 7.86 -3.74
CA GLU A 22 11.29 8.20 -3.96
C GLU A 22 11.10 9.13 -5.17
N ILE A 23 12.04 10.04 -5.42
CA ILE A 23 12.08 10.81 -6.67
C ILE A 23 12.32 9.89 -7.87
N ALA A 24 13.23 8.91 -7.77
CA ALA A 24 13.45 7.96 -8.85
C ALA A 24 12.19 7.13 -9.14
N ILE A 25 11.48 6.67 -8.10
CA ILE A 25 10.19 5.98 -8.23
C ILE A 25 9.17 6.88 -8.95
N LEU A 26 9.01 8.13 -8.52
CA LEU A 26 8.09 9.08 -9.14
C LEU A 26 8.43 9.37 -10.62
N VAL A 27 9.72 9.46 -10.96
CA VAL A 27 10.16 9.68 -12.34
C VAL A 27 9.86 8.46 -13.21
N VAL A 28 10.11 7.26 -12.69
CA VAL A 28 9.75 6.00 -13.37
C VAL A 28 8.23 5.98 -13.61
N TRP A 29 7.44 6.31 -12.58
CA TRP A 29 5.97 6.45 -12.66
C TRP A 29 5.47 7.52 -13.63
N ALA A 30 6.24 8.59 -13.86
CA ALA A 30 5.83 9.69 -14.73
C ALA A 30 6.05 9.40 -16.20
N ASP A 31 7.07 8.58 -16.51
CA ASP A 31 7.51 8.34 -17.88
C ASP A 31 7.02 6.99 -18.42
N LYS A 32 6.80 5.99 -17.54
CA LYS A 32 6.59 4.60 -17.94
C LYS A 32 5.69 3.79 -17.00
N LYS A 33 5.18 2.65 -17.49
CA LYS A 33 4.50 1.66 -16.65
C LYS A 33 5.54 0.86 -15.89
N ILE A 34 5.42 0.73 -14.56
CA ILE A 34 6.27 -0.18 -13.78
C ILE A 34 6.05 -1.63 -14.24
N GLU A 35 6.91 -2.05 -15.15
CA GLU A 35 7.11 -3.42 -15.57
C GLU A 35 8.33 -4.00 -14.85
N ASP A 36 8.59 -5.30 -15.01
CA ASP A 36 9.70 -5.99 -14.34
C ASP A 36 11.06 -5.33 -14.60
N VAL A 37 11.25 -4.73 -15.77
CA VAL A 37 12.47 -3.99 -16.13
C VAL A 37 12.69 -2.77 -15.22
N GLU A 38 11.62 -2.05 -14.91
CA GLU A 38 11.67 -0.85 -14.07
C GLU A 38 11.84 -1.20 -12.60
N LEU A 39 11.19 -2.27 -12.15
CA LEU A 39 11.41 -2.78 -10.80
C LEU A 39 12.85 -3.25 -10.61
N ASN A 40 13.45 -3.90 -11.61
CA ASN A 40 14.87 -4.28 -11.58
C ASN A 40 15.78 -3.05 -11.55
N PHE A 41 15.45 -1.99 -12.29
CA PHE A 41 16.18 -0.72 -12.22
C PHE A 41 16.10 -0.10 -10.82
N LEU A 42 14.90 0.02 -10.25
CA LEU A 42 14.71 0.57 -8.90
C LEU A 42 15.43 -0.26 -7.83
N ASN A 43 15.48 -1.58 -7.96
CA ASN A 43 16.27 -2.44 -7.08
C ASN A 43 17.77 -2.15 -7.17
N ARG A 44 18.30 -1.88 -8.37
CA ARG A 44 19.71 -1.48 -8.53
C ARG A 44 19.97 -0.11 -7.90
N VAL A 45 19.06 0.85 -8.06
CA VAL A 45 19.15 2.17 -7.42
C VAL A 45 19.14 2.04 -5.89
N ALA A 46 18.19 1.27 -5.35
CA ALA A 46 18.11 1.00 -3.91
C ALA A 46 19.39 0.34 -3.38
N SER A 47 19.88 -0.69 -4.07
CA SER A 47 21.13 -1.38 -3.72
C SER A 47 22.34 -0.44 -3.73
N HIS A 48 22.44 0.44 -4.74
CA HIS A 48 23.50 1.45 -4.82
C HIS A 48 23.44 2.46 -3.66
N LEU A 49 22.23 2.80 -3.22
CA LEU A 49 22.00 3.69 -2.07
C LEU A 49 22.19 2.97 -0.72
N GLY A 50 22.30 1.63 -0.71
CA GLY A 50 22.33 0.82 0.51
C GLY A 50 20.97 0.75 1.21
N ILE A 51 19.88 0.80 0.44
CA ILE A 51 18.49 0.65 0.89
C ILE A 51 18.07 -0.80 0.63
N SER A 52 17.41 -1.41 1.61
CA SER A 52 16.92 -2.79 1.50
C SER A 52 15.74 -2.93 0.53
N SER A 53 15.47 -4.16 0.07
CA SER A 53 14.29 -4.45 -0.75
C SER A 53 12.97 -4.11 -0.03
N ASP A 54 12.92 -4.32 1.28
CA ASP A 54 11.73 -4.05 2.08
C ASP A 54 11.49 -2.53 2.20
N GLU A 55 12.55 -1.74 2.36
CA GLU A 55 12.46 -0.28 2.33
C GLU A 55 12.07 0.25 0.95
N LEU A 56 12.57 -0.36 -0.13
CA LEU A 56 12.12 -0.05 -1.49
C LEU A 56 10.63 -0.34 -1.66
N GLU A 57 10.14 -1.49 -1.21
CA GLU A 57 8.72 -1.85 -1.29
C GLU A 57 7.86 -0.88 -0.47
N ASN A 58 8.35 -0.46 0.71
CA ASN A 58 7.70 0.59 1.50
C ASN A 58 7.62 1.91 0.72
N SER A 59 8.71 2.37 0.10
CA SER A 59 8.70 3.59 -0.70
C SER A 59 7.81 3.49 -1.93
N LEU A 60 7.73 2.31 -2.58
CA LEU A 60 6.77 2.06 -3.66
C LEU A 60 5.33 2.21 -3.17
N ILE A 61 4.95 1.52 -2.09
CA ILE A 61 3.60 1.62 -1.52
C ILE A 61 3.27 3.08 -1.12
N ALA A 62 4.23 3.79 -0.51
CA ALA A 62 4.03 5.18 -0.09
C ALA A 62 3.80 6.12 -1.30
N VAL A 63 4.63 6.02 -2.33
CA VAL A 63 4.52 6.85 -3.55
C VAL A 63 3.24 6.52 -4.32
N GLU A 64 2.95 5.24 -4.55
CA GLU A 64 1.77 4.79 -5.27
C GLU A 64 0.47 5.18 -4.53
N GLY A 65 0.47 5.02 -3.21
CA GLY A 65 -0.64 5.45 -2.36
C GLY A 65 -0.85 6.95 -2.43
N PHE A 66 0.23 7.75 -2.37
CA PHE A 66 0.15 9.20 -2.54
C PHE A 66 -0.44 9.59 -3.91
N VAL A 67 0.00 8.95 -5.00
CA VAL A 67 -0.51 9.22 -6.34
C VAL A 67 -2.02 8.93 -6.43
N LEU A 68 -2.48 7.83 -5.84
CA LEU A 68 -3.90 7.46 -5.79
C LEU A 68 -4.75 8.44 -4.95
N GLU A 69 -4.25 8.81 -3.78
CA GLU A 69 -4.91 9.76 -2.87
C GLU A 69 -5.11 11.13 -3.50
N HIS A 70 -4.20 11.51 -4.41
CA HIS A 70 -4.14 12.81 -5.06
C HIS A 70 -4.39 12.77 -6.57
N TRP A 71 -4.96 11.67 -7.08
CA TRP A 71 -5.05 11.42 -8.52
C TRP A 71 -5.61 12.61 -9.30
N GLN A 72 -6.70 13.21 -8.81
CA GLN A 72 -7.41 14.34 -9.43
C GLN A 72 -6.56 15.61 -9.56
N GLN A 73 -5.44 15.75 -8.83
CA GLN A 73 -4.55 16.90 -8.90
C GLN A 73 -3.34 16.68 -9.83
N LEU A 74 -3.18 15.48 -10.39
CA LEU A 74 -1.98 15.03 -11.10
C LEU A 74 -2.22 14.91 -12.61
N ASP A 75 -2.62 16.01 -13.26
CA ASP A 75 -3.00 16.06 -14.69
C ASP A 75 -1.97 15.42 -15.63
N TYR A 76 -0.67 15.65 -15.37
CA TYR A 76 0.39 15.04 -16.18
C TYR A 76 0.38 13.51 -16.10
N LEU A 77 0.23 12.94 -14.90
CA LEU A 77 0.17 11.49 -14.71
C LEU A 77 -1.10 10.90 -15.33
N GLN A 78 -2.24 11.59 -15.21
CA GLN A 78 -3.49 11.19 -15.86
C GLN A 78 -3.38 11.12 -17.39
N SER A 79 -2.48 11.90 -17.99
CA SER A 79 -2.23 11.85 -19.45
C SER A 79 -1.39 10.65 -19.89
N LYS A 80 -0.72 9.97 -18.94
CA LYS A 80 0.23 8.88 -19.19
C LYS A 80 -0.28 7.52 -18.70
N HIS A 81 -1.07 7.51 -17.64
CA HIS A 81 -1.56 6.32 -16.95
C HIS A 81 -3.06 6.39 -16.71
N SER A 82 -3.72 5.23 -16.70
CA SER A 82 -5.09 5.15 -16.21
C SER A 82 -5.11 4.97 -14.69
N TYR A 83 -6.18 5.46 -14.06
CA TYR A 83 -6.40 5.25 -12.63
C TYR A 83 -6.47 3.76 -12.28
N GLU A 84 -7.06 2.96 -13.16
CA GLU A 84 -7.26 1.53 -12.98
C GLU A 84 -5.93 0.77 -12.92
N GLU A 85 -4.99 1.09 -13.80
CA GLU A 85 -3.67 0.46 -13.85
C GLU A 85 -2.88 0.74 -12.57
N VAL A 86 -2.86 2.02 -12.16
CA VAL A 86 -2.21 2.49 -10.93
C VAL A 86 -2.83 1.82 -9.69
N SER A 87 -4.16 1.76 -9.65
CA SER A 87 -4.93 1.11 -8.59
C SER A 87 -4.63 -0.38 -8.51
N GLU A 88 -4.58 -1.09 -9.64
CA GLU A 88 -4.27 -2.51 -9.68
C GLU A 88 -2.86 -2.82 -9.16
N GLN A 89 -1.86 -2.05 -9.58
CA GLN A 89 -0.49 -2.20 -9.10
C GLN A 89 -0.39 -2.01 -7.58
N TYR A 90 -0.99 -0.93 -7.06
CA TYR A 90 -1.03 -0.64 -5.64
C TYR A 90 -1.74 -1.76 -4.85
N MET A 91 -2.92 -2.20 -5.31
CA MET A 91 -3.64 -3.29 -4.68
C MET A 91 -2.81 -4.58 -4.64
N ASN A 92 -2.09 -4.91 -5.70
CA ASN A 92 -1.22 -6.10 -5.76
C ASN A 92 -0.05 -6.04 -4.76
N ARG A 93 0.53 -4.86 -4.52
CA ARG A 93 1.55 -4.68 -3.46
C ARG A 93 0.94 -4.81 -2.07
N VAL A 94 -0.14 -4.08 -1.81
CA VAL A 94 -0.83 -4.10 -0.52
C VAL A 94 -1.33 -5.50 -0.18
N MET A 95 -1.89 -6.23 -1.15
CA MET A 95 -2.28 -7.64 -0.98
C MET A 95 -1.11 -8.52 -0.54
N ARG A 96 0.08 -8.35 -1.13
CA ARG A 96 1.28 -9.11 -0.73
C ARG A 96 1.67 -8.80 0.71
N VAL A 97 1.69 -7.53 1.10
CA VAL A 97 1.99 -7.12 2.49
C VAL A 97 0.95 -7.67 3.47
N ILE A 98 -0.34 -7.58 3.14
CA ILE A 98 -1.42 -8.12 3.98
C ILE A 98 -1.28 -9.64 4.14
N ASN A 99 -0.98 -10.37 3.07
CA ASN A 99 -0.80 -11.82 3.14
C ASN A 99 0.43 -12.21 3.98
N GLN A 100 1.53 -11.48 3.88
CA GLN A 100 2.72 -11.69 4.72
C GLN A 100 2.45 -11.43 6.21
N ASN A 101 1.51 -10.54 6.52
CA ASN A 101 1.15 -10.14 7.89
C ASN A 101 -0.24 -10.68 8.31
N LYS A 102 -0.68 -11.78 7.71
CA LYS A 102 -2.02 -12.32 7.89
C LYS A 102 -2.35 -12.64 9.35
N ASP A 103 -1.43 -13.27 10.09
CA ASP A 103 -1.69 -13.60 11.51
C ASP A 103 -1.93 -12.34 12.35
N GLN A 104 -1.15 -11.29 12.09
CA GLN A 104 -1.32 -9.99 12.73
C GLN A 104 -2.67 -9.35 12.36
N LEU A 105 -3.03 -9.37 11.07
CA LEU A 105 -4.34 -8.92 10.59
C LEU A 105 -5.49 -9.64 11.32
N ILE A 106 -5.49 -10.98 11.33
CA ILE A 106 -6.56 -11.78 11.94
C ILE A 106 -6.65 -11.51 13.44
N SER A 107 -5.52 -11.45 14.13
CA SER A 107 -5.48 -11.11 15.57
C SER A 107 -6.03 -9.70 15.85
N GLY A 108 -5.68 -8.72 15.01
CA GLY A 108 -6.16 -7.35 15.12
C GLY A 108 -7.68 -7.25 14.92
N VAL A 109 -8.24 -7.98 13.96
CA VAL A 109 -9.70 -8.04 13.78
C VAL A 109 -10.39 -8.65 15.00
N ARG A 110 -9.91 -9.81 15.48
CA ARG A 110 -10.48 -10.51 16.64
C ARG A 110 -10.42 -9.68 17.93
N SER A 111 -9.46 -8.77 18.04
CA SER A 111 -9.36 -7.85 19.19
C SER A 111 -10.47 -6.79 19.23
N SER A 112 -11.20 -6.58 18.12
CA SER A 112 -12.31 -5.64 18.02
C SER A 112 -13.65 -6.36 17.90
N GLY A 113 -14.35 -6.51 19.03
CA GLY A 113 -15.69 -7.12 19.05
C GLY A 113 -16.71 -6.38 18.16
N GLU A 114 -16.58 -5.06 18.04
CA GLU A 114 -17.41 -4.25 17.14
C GLU A 114 -17.15 -4.59 15.67
N LEU A 115 -15.88 -4.66 15.25
CA LEU A 115 -15.52 -5.01 13.88
C LEU A 115 -15.98 -6.43 13.53
N VAL A 116 -15.80 -7.40 14.45
CA VAL A 116 -16.30 -8.77 14.28
C VAL A 116 -17.82 -8.78 14.08
N SER A 117 -18.56 -8.02 14.87
CA SER A 117 -20.03 -7.91 14.74
C SER A 117 -20.45 -7.34 13.38
N LEU A 118 -19.80 -6.26 12.94
CA LEU A 118 -20.08 -5.62 11.65
C LEU A 118 -19.74 -6.55 10.47
N LEU A 119 -18.60 -7.26 10.52
CA LEU A 119 -18.21 -8.23 9.50
C LEU A 119 -19.16 -9.43 9.44
N LYS A 120 -19.67 -9.90 10.59
CA LYS A 120 -20.70 -10.94 10.64
C LYS A 120 -22.00 -10.47 10.00
N LYS A 121 -22.45 -9.24 10.33
CA LYS A 121 -23.65 -8.64 9.75
C LYS A 121 -23.51 -8.51 8.23
N ALA A 122 -22.37 -8.04 7.74
CA ALA A 122 -22.09 -7.88 6.31
C ALA A 122 -22.18 -9.19 5.48
N ARG A 123 -22.07 -10.37 6.12
CA ARG A 123 -22.24 -11.67 5.44
C ARG A 123 -23.71 -12.03 5.13
N SER A 124 -24.65 -11.52 5.92
CA SER A 124 -26.06 -11.91 5.83
C SER A 124 -26.98 -10.75 5.46
N MET A 125 -26.55 -9.51 5.68
CA MET A 125 -27.35 -8.30 5.51
C MET A 125 -26.49 -7.16 4.99
N GLU A 126 -27.12 -6.21 4.30
CA GLU A 126 -26.45 -4.98 3.93
C GLU A 126 -26.22 -4.10 5.16
N LEU A 127 -25.01 -3.52 5.24
CA LEU A 127 -24.66 -2.52 6.24
C LEU A 127 -25.25 -1.15 5.86
N SER A 128 -25.71 -0.38 6.85
CA SER A 128 -26.04 1.03 6.63
C SER A 128 -24.80 1.84 6.26
N ASP A 129 -24.97 3.07 5.77
CA ASP A 129 -23.84 3.93 5.41
C ASP A 129 -22.95 4.27 6.62
N ASP A 130 -23.56 4.43 7.81
CA ASP A 130 -22.84 4.61 9.07
C ASP A 130 -22.03 3.36 9.43
N GLU A 131 -22.61 2.17 9.26
CA GLU A 131 -21.94 0.91 9.53
C GLU A 131 -20.82 0.62 8.53
N LYS A 132 -20.99 0.98 7.26
CA LYS A 132 -19.94 0.89 6.22
C LYS A 132 -18.77 1.80 6.60
N SER A 133 -19.05 3.05 6.96
CA SER A 133 -18.05 4.02 7.39
C SER A 133 -17.30 3.55 8.64
N LYS A 134 -18.04 3.01 9.62
CA LYS A 134 -17.46 2.46 10.85
C LYS A 134 -16.59 1.24 10.59
N THR A 135 -17.04 0.34 9.72
CA THR A 135 -16.29 -0.86 9.31
C THR A 135 -14.98 -0.46 8.64
N GLN A 136 -15.01 0.55 7.75
CA GLN A 136 -13.82 1.07 7.09
C GLN A 136 -12.81 1.65 8.10
N GLU A 137 -13.28 2.47 9.05
CA GLU A 137 -12.44 3.07 10.10
C GLU A 137 -11.75 1.99 10.97
N LEU A 138 -12.52 1.01 11.41
CA LEU A 138 -12.02 -0.08 12.24
C LEU A 138 -11.02 -0.97 11.48
N LEU A 139 -11.31 -1.29 10.22
CA LEU A 139 -10.40 -2.07 9.38
C LEU A 139 -9.11 -1.30 9.08
N LEU A 140 -9.20 0.02 8.86
CA LEU A 140 -8.01 0.89 8.69
C LEU A 140 -7.16 0.90 9.95
N THR A 141 -7.79 0.89 11.12
CA THR A 141 -7.08 0.79 12.41
C THR A 141 -6.32 -0.53 12.52
N VAL A 142 -6.93 -1.65 12.08
CA VAL A 142 -6.23 -2.94 12.02
C VAL A 142 -5.05 -2.89 11.04
N PHE A 143 -5.24 -2.35 9.84
CA PHE A 143 -4.14 -2.22 8.86
C PHE A 143 -2.98 -1.39 9.42
N LYS A 144 -3.26 -0.31 10.14
CA LYS A 144 -2.24 0.52 10.81
C LYS A 144 -1.46 -0.20 11.90
N THR A 145 -1.80 -1.44 12.27
CA THR A 145 -0.95 -2.27 13.14
C THR A 145 0.19 -2.95 12.39
N ILE A 146 0.06 -3.14 11.07
CA ILE A 146 1.08 -3.79 10.24
C ILE A 146 2.26 -2.82 10.05
N PRO A 147 3.52 -3.21 10.37
CA PRO A 147 4.67 -2.30 10.38
C PRO A 147 4.87 -1.51 9.08
N THR A 148 4.73 -2.16 7.91
CA THR A 148 4.79 -1.51 6.59
C THR A 148 3.84 -0.32 6.51
N PHE A 149 2.57 -0.50 6.92
CA PHE A 149 1.54 0.53 6.79
C PHE A 149 1.67 1.67 7.80
N VAL A 150 2.38 1.46 8.91
CA VAL A 150 2.77 2.53 9.83
C VAL A 150 3.75 3.50 9.16
N ILE A 151 4.71 2.95 8.40
CA ILE A 151 5.80 3.73 7.79
C ILE A 151 5.35 4.44 6.51
N THR A 152 4.47 3.81 5.72
CA THR A 152 4.13 4.30 4.37
C THR A 152 2.99 5.32 4.32
N SER A 153 2.23 5.50 5.41
CA SER A 153 1.01 6.31 5.45
C SER A 153 -0.04 5.89 4.40
N LEU A 154 -1.01 5.09 4.83
CA LEU A 154 -2.07 4.58 3.94
C LEU A 154 -2.93 5.70 3.30
N PRO A 155 -3.29 5.58 2.01
CA PRO A 155 -4.17 6.52 1.30
C PRO A 155 -5.63 6.27 1.67
N GLN A 156 -6.13 7.05 2.64
CA GLN A 156 -7.42 6.80 3.29
C GLN A 156 -8.62 7.08 2.37
N LYS A 157 -8.55 8.06 1.46
CA LYS A 157 -9.64 8.32 0.50
C LYS A 157 -9.72 7.22 -0.54
N TYR A 158 -8.56 6.69 -0.95
CA TYR A 158 -8.50 5.56 -1.87
C TYR A 158 -9.00 4.25 -1.24
N LEU A 159 -8.57 3.96 -0.01
CA LEU A 159 -8.93 2.75 0.74
C LEU A 159 -10.37 2.81 1.30
N THR A 160 -11.33 2.87 0.39
CA THR A 160 -12.75 2.67 0.68
C THR A 160 -13.00 1.23 1.14
N LEU A 161 -14.10 1.00 1.87
CA LEU A 161 -14.47 -0.36 2.29
C LEU A 161 -14.45 -1.38 1.12
N PRO A 162 -15.05 -1.12 -0.06
CA PRO A 162 -14.98 -2.06 -1.18
C PRO A 162 -13.55 -2.39 -1.65
N VAL A 163 -12.65 -1.39 -1.69
CA VAL A 163 -11.24 -1.61 -2.05
C VAL A 163 -10.56 -2.46 -0.99
N MET A 164 -10.75 -2.12 0.29
CA MET A 164 -10.18 -2.87 1.40
C MET A 164 -10.66 -4.33 1.39
N MET A 165 -11.94 -4.59 1.10
CA MET A 165 -12.46 -5.95 1.00
C MET A 165 -11.81 -6.77 -0.12
N LYS A 166 -11.41 -6.14 -1.24
CA LYS A 166 -10.75 -6.81 -2.37
C LYS A 166 -9.31 -7.24 -2.08
N ILE A 167 -8.62 -6.53 -1.18
CA ILE A 167 -7.21 -6.78 -0.86
C ILE A 167 -7.01 -7.74 0.33
N LEU A 168 -8.09 -8.21 0.94
CA LEU A 168 -8.03 -9.17 2.05
C LEU A 168 -7.74 -10.59 1.54
N PRO A 169 -7.08 -11.43 2.36
CA PRO A 169 -6.86 -12.84 2.01
C PRO A 169 -8.18 -13.58 1.79
N SER A 170 -8.20 -14.58 0.91
CA SER A 170 -9.40 -15.38 0.63
C SER A 170 -9.97 -16.09 1.86
N SER A 171 -9.13 -16.44 2.83
CA SER A 171 -9.53 -17.08 4.09
C SER A 171 -9.89 -16.10 5.20
N PHE A 172 -9.83 -14.79 4.94
CA PHE A 172 -10.02 -13.73 5.94
C PHE A 172 -11.30 -13.90 6.77
N PHE A 173 -12.44 -14.11 6.11
CA PHE A 173 -13.73 -14.22 6.80
C PHE A 173 -13.83 -15.48 7.64
N THR A 174 -13.33 -16.61 7.14
CA THR A 174 -13.33 -17.88 7.87
C THR A 174 -12.50 -17.73 9.14
N GLU A 175 -11.26 -17.26 9.00
CA GLU A 175 -10.34 -17.17 10.13
C GLU A 175 -10.70 -16.05 11.10
N SER A 176 -11.14 -14.88 10.62
CA SER A 176 -11.48 -13.76 11.51
C SER A 176 -12.73 -14.02 12.34
N LEU A 177 -13.65 -14.88 11.86
CA LEU A 177 -14.96 -15.10 12.47
C LEU A 177 -15.11 -16.48 13.14
N GLU A 178 -14.17 -17.40 12.94
CA GLU A 178 -14.11 -18.66 13.69
C GLU A 178 -13.70 -18.40 15.16
N ASN A 179 -14.49 -18.96 16.09
CA ASN A 179 -14.38 -18.87 17.56
C ASN A 179 -15.06 -17.67 18.26
N HIS A 180 -15.98 -16.96 17.60
CA HIS A 180 -16.86 -15.96 18.23
C HIS A 180 -18.31 -16.10 17.80
#